data_AF-A0AAU9FGV9-F1
#
_entry.id   AF-A0AAU9FGV9-F1
#
_cell.length_a   1.000
_cell.length_b   1.000
_cell.length_c   1.000
_cell.angle_alpha   90.00
_cell.angle_beta   90.00
_cell.angle_gamma   90.00
#
_symmetry.space_group_name_H-M   'P 1'
#
loop_
_entity.id
_entity.type
_entity.pdbx_description
1 polymer ?
#
loop_
_entity_poly.entity_id
_entity_poly.type
_entity_poly.pdbx_seq_one_letter_code
_entity_poly.pdbx_strand_id
1 'polypeptide(L)'
;MPFLEKCCFCVPLRCMCLFLAYALLAPPFFNFVWLIILREFLCARLTTLWIFADLFNVLSSFLLLGGLYMNSSSILPLHIVSKLIGLIVEMICHLLIASVEMGRPLSIVSSVFSIGCTCLDVLVVLRFYQQEEQED
;
A
#
# COMPACT_ATOMS: atom_id res chain seq x y z
N MET A 1 7.12 13.85 -16.10
CA MET A 1 7.97 12.66 -16.26
C MET A 1 7.42 11.79 -17.40
N PRO A 2 8.15 11.61 -18.51
CA PRO A 2 7.64 11.02 -19.77
C PRO A 2 7.65 9.48 -19.84
N PHE A 3 8.21 8.78 -18.85
CA PHE A 3 8.32 7.31 -18.88
C PHE A 3 7.00 6.57 -18.63
N LEU A 4 6.08 7.14 -17.83
CA LEU A 4 4.76 6.54 -17.62
C LEU A 4 3.75 6.87 -18.74
N GLU A 5 3.95 7.97 -19.49
CA GLU A 5 3.06 8.35 -20.60
C GLU A 5 3.03 7.30 -21.71
N LYS A 6 4.13 6.58 -21.94
CA LYS A 6 4.22 5.54 -22.98
C LYS A 6 3.60 4.19 -22.60
N CYS A 7 3.43 3.89 -21.32
CA CYS A 7 2.83 2.62 -20.86
C CYS A 7 1.31 2.70 -20.64
N CYS A 8 0.74 3.91 -20.46
CA CYS A 8 -0.67 4.11 -20.10
C CYS A 8 -1.57 4.59 -21.25
N PHE A 9 -1.15 4.51 -22.51
CA PHE A 9 -1.89 5.15 -23.62
C PHE A 9 -3.24 4.49 -24.00
N CYS A 10 -3.60 3.35 -23.39
CA CYS A 10 -4.87 2.65 -23.69
C CYS A 10 -5.75 2.30 -22.48
N VAL A 11 -5.34 2.58 -21.24
CA VAL A 11 -6.16 2.27 -20.06
C VAL A 11 -6.51 3.57 -19.35
N PRO A 12 -7.81 3.87 -19.11
CA PRO A 12 -8.18 5.08 -18.40
C PRO A 12 -7.55 5.09 -17.00
N LEU A 13 -6.99 6.23 -16.60
CA LEU A 13 -6.23 6.38 -15.35
C LEU A 13 -7.07 5.95 -14.12
N ARG A 14 -8.41 6.15 -14.18
CA ARG A 14 -9.37 5.64 -13.20
C ARG A 14 -9.35 4.12 -13.06
N CYS A 15 -9.28 3.37 -14.16
CA CYS A 15 -9.19 1.90 -14.10
C CYS A 15 -7.88 1.44 -13.47
N MET A 16 -6.77 2.16 -13.72
CA MET A 16 -5.49 1.86 -13.07
C MET A 16 -5.56 2.12 -11.56
N CYS A 17 -6.13 3.25 -11.12
CA CYS A 17 -6.33 3.54 -9.70
C CYS A 17 -7.26 2.51 -9.03
N LEU A 18 -8.35 2.10 -9.71
CA LEU A 18 -9.24 1.04 -9.20
C LEU A 18 -8.50 -0.29 -9.06
N PHE A 19 -7.76 -0.71 -10.08
CA PHE A 19 -6.98 -1.93 -10.04
C PHE A 19 -5.96 -1.90 -8.90
N LEU A 20 -5.26 -0.78 -8.73
CA LEU A 20 -4.35 -0.55 -7.61
C LEU A 20 -5.06 -0.63 -6.26
N ALA A 21 -6.23 0.00 -6.11
CA ALA A 21 -7.04 -0.07 -4.88
C ALA A 21 -7.29 -1.52 -4.46
N TYR A 22 -7.74 -2.35 -5.40
CA TYR A 22 -8.03 -3.76 -5.13
C TYR A 22 -6.76 -4.60 -4.92
N ALA A 23 -5.71 -4.36 -5.71
CA ALA A 23 -4.44 -5.05 -5.55
C ALA A 23 -3.80 -4.75 -4.20
N LEU A 24 -3.96 -3.53 -3.67
CA LEU A 24 -3.44 -3.11 -2.37
C LEU A 24 -4.20 -3.67 -1.17
N LEU A 25 -5.40 -4.24 -1.38
CA LEU A 25 -6.08 -5.06 -0.37
C LEU A 25 -5.49 -6.47 -0.25
N ALA A 26 -4.84 -7.01 -1.28
CA ALA A 26 -4.32 -8.38 -1.22
C ALA A 26 -3.24 -8.59 -0.13
N PRO A 27 -2.23 -7.71 0.04
CA PRO A 27 -1.20 -7.85 1.07
C PRO A 27 -1.74 -8.02 2.51
N PRO A 28 -2.68 -7.20 3.02
CA PRO A 28 -3.20 -7.40 4.37
C PRO A 28 -3.96 -8.73 4.53
N PHE A 29 -4.61 -9.25 3.48
CA PHE A 29 -5.19 -10.59 3.54
C PHE A 29 -4.12 -11.68 3.67
N PHE A 30 -3.03 -11.59 2.89
CA PHE A 30 -1.92 -12.54 2.99
C PHE A 30 -1.20 -12.45 4.35
N ASN A 31 -0.99 -11.25 4.88
CA ASN A 31 -0.43 -11.04 6.22
C ASN A 31 -1.30 -11.67 7.30
N PHE A 32 -2.63 -11.48 7.22
CA PHE A 32 -3.56 -12.08 8.17
C PHE A 32 -3.50 -13.61 8.17
N VAL A 33 -3.44 -14.23 6.98
CA VAL A 33 -3.28 -15.69 6.83
C VAL A 33 -1.93 -16.14 7.42
N TRP A 34 -0.86 -15.41 7.13
CA TRP A 34 0.47 -15.72 7.65
C TRP A 34 0.53 -15.65 9.18
N LEU A 35 -0.12 -14.65 9.77
CA LEU A 35 -0.21 -14.42 11.21
C LEU A 35 -0.97 -15.57 11.90
N ILE A 36 -2.04 -16.10 11.30
CA ILE A 36 -2.76 -17.28 11.82
C ILE A 36 -1.84 -18.50 11.85
N ILE A 37 -1.04 -18.72 10.79
CA ILE A 37 -0.16 -19.89 10.68
C ILE A 37 1.02 -19.79 11.66
N LEU A 38 1.61 -18.61 11.84
CA LEU A 38 2.78 -18.39 12.71
C LEU A 38 2.43 -17.93 14.14
N ARG A 39 1.16 -17.94 14.52
CA ARG A 39 0.65 -17.38 15.78
C ARG A 39 1.40 -17.85 17.03
N GLU A 40 1.87 -19.10 17.04
CA GLU A 40 2.54 -19.71 18.20
C GLU A 40 4.01 -19.28 18.36
N PHE A 41 4.64 -18.76 17.31
CA PHE A 41 6.07 -18.40 17.30
C PHE A 41 6.32 -16.89 17.39
N LEU A 42 5.27 -16.07 17.30
CA LEU A 42 5.40 -14.61 17.19
C LEU A 42 5.21 -13.90 18.54
N CYS A 43 6.09 -12.95 18.81
CA CYS A 43 5.98 -12.08 19.99
C CYS A 43 4.75 -11.17 19.86
N ALA A 44 3.99 -11.00 20.95
CA ALA A 44 2.77 -10.17 20.98
C ALA A 44 3.00 -8.74 20.46
N ARG A 45 4.19 -8.18 20.66
CA ARG A 45 4.56 -6.83 20.18
C ARG A 45 4.73 -6.75 18.66
N LEU A 46 5.18 -7.83 18.01
CA LEU A 46 5.28 -7.89 16.56
C LEU A 46 3.88 -8.01 15.94
N THR A 47 3.04 -8.86 16.55
CA THR A 47 1.65 -9.07 16.14
C THR A 47 0.84 -7.78 16.17
N THR A 48 0.98 -6.96 17.23
CA THR A 48 0.25 -5.69 17.31
C THR A 48 0.71 -4.69 16.24
N LEU A 49 2.01 -4.57 15.99
CA LEU A 49 2.54 -3.69 14.95
C LEU A 49 2.05 -4.09 13.56
N TRP A 50 1.99 -5.39 13.27
CA TRP A 50 1.45 -5.89 12.01
C TRP A 50 -0.04 -5.58 11.82
N ILE A 51 -0.85 -5.79 12.87
CA ILE A 51 -2.28 -5.42 12.81
C ILE A 51 -2.44 -3.92 12.56
N PHE A 52 -1.59 -3.08 13.16
CA PHE A 52 -1.61 -1.63 12.90
C PHE A 52 -1.23 -1.31 11.44
N ALA A 53 -0.19 -1.94 10.89
CA ALA A 53 0.20 -1.75 9.49
C ALA A 53 -0.93 -2.14 8.53
N ASP A 54 -1.55 -3.30 8.75
CA ASP A 54 -2.67 -3.79 7.94
C ASP A 54 -3.89 -2.86 8.05
N LEU A 55 -4.19 -2.33 9.24
CA LEU A 55 -5.28 -1.37 9.43
C LEU A 55 -5.08 -0.11 8.58
N PHE A 56 -3.87 0.47 8.59
CA PHE A 56 -3.56 1.65 7.77
C PHE A 56 -3.59 1.35 6.27
N ASN A 57 -3.12 0.16 5.86
CA ASN A 57 -3.16 -0.27 4.46
C ASN A 57 -4.60 -0.48 3.95
N VAL A 58 -5.47 -1.06 4.78
CA VAL A 58 -6.89 -1.25 4.48
C VAL A 58 -7.62 0.10 4.45
N LEU A 59 -7.40 0.95 5.45
CA LEU A 59 -7.97 2.31 5.51
C LEU A 59 -7.57 3.13 4.28
N SER A 60 -6.28 3.08 3.91
CA SER A 60 -5.77 3.72 2.71
C SER A 60 -6.54 3.25 1.47
N SER A 61 -6.74 1.94 1.31
CA SER A 61 -7.44 1.41 0.14
C SER A 61 -8.90 1.85 0.09
N PHE A 62 -9.57 1.94 1.24
CA PHE A 62 -10.92 2.52 1.35
C PHE A 62 -10.94 4.01 1.01
N LEU A 63 -9.95 4.79 1.44
CA LEU A 63 -9.82 6.20 1.06
C LEU A 63 -9.63 6.37 -0.46
N LEU A 64 -8.87 5.48 -1.11
CA LEU A 64 -8.70 5.51 -2.56
C LEU A 64 -10.02 5.23 -3.29
N LEU A 65 -10.70 4.15 -2.91
CA LEU A 65 -12.01 3.77 -3.44
C LEU A 65 -13.05 4.87 -3.20
N GLY A 66 -13.05 5.46 -2.00
CA GLY A 66 -13.92 6.58 -1.63
C GLY A 66 -13.65 7.83 -2.47
N GLY A 67 -12.38 8.20 -2.66
CA GLY A 67 -11.96 9.31 -3.52
C GLY A 67 -12.39 9.11 -4.98
N LEU A 68 -12.22 7.90 -5.51
CA LEU A 68 -12.65 7.52 -6.87
C LEU A 68 -14.17 7.53 -7.04
N TYR A 69 -14.93 7.05 -6.05
CA TYR A 69 -16.39 6.95 -6.16
C TYR A 69 -17.09 8.30 -5.92
N MET A 70 -16.58 9.09 -4.97
CA MET A 70 -17.12 10.42 -4.65
C MET A 70 -16.55 11.52 -5.55
N ASN A 71 -15.61 11.17 -6.44
CA ASN A 71 -14.92 12.11 -7.33
C ASN A 71 -14.35 13.33 -6.58
N SER A 72 -13.82 13.10 -5.38
CA SER A 72 -13.34 14.16 -4.49
C SER A 72 -11.82 14.10 -4.40
N SER A 73 -11.17 15.06 -5.05
CA SER A 73 -9.71 15.25 -5.06
C SER A 73 -9.13 15.44 -3.66
N SER A 74 -9.89 16.00 -2.72
CA SER A 74 -9.49 16.23 -1.32
C SER A 74 -9.16 14.96 -0.52
N ILE A 75 -9.66 13.79 -0.94
CA ILE A 75 -9.49 12.51 -0.23
C ILE A 75 -8.18 11.81 -0.67
N LEU A 76 -7.63 12.14 -1.85
CA LEU A 76 -6.43 11.52 -2.39
C LEU A 76 -5.15 11.82 -1.56
N PRO A 77 -4.91 13.06 -1.10
CA PRO A 77 -3.79 13.33 -0.20
C PRO A 77 -3.88 12.53 1.11
N LEU A 78 -5.08 12.36 1.65
CA LEU A 78 -5.34 11.53 2.84
C LEU A 78 -4.99 10.06 2.60
N HIS A 79 -5.31 9.53 1.42
CA HIS A 79 -4.87 8.21 1.02
C HIS A 79 -3.33 8.10 1.02
N ILE A 80 -2.62 9.04 0.39
CA ILE A 80 -1.15 9.02 0.32
C ILE A 80 -0.53 9.00 1.72
N VAL A 81 -1.03 9.85 2.63
CA VAL A 81 -0.54 9.91 4.02
C VAL A 81 -0.83 8.60 4.77
N SER A 82 -2.05 8.06 4.64
CA SER A 82 -2.41 6.77 5.26
C SER A 82 -1.52 5.64 4.76
N LYS A 83 -1.20 5.63 3.45
CA LYS A 83 -0.35 4.61 2.84
C LYS A 83 1.09 4.68 3.33
N LEU A 84 1.64 5.89 3.42
CA LEU A 84 2.98 6.13 3.95
C LEU A 84 3.11 5.67 5.40
N ILE A 85 2.11 5.96 6.25
CA ILE A 85 2.10 5.50 7.64
C ILE A 85 2.10 3.96 7.69
N GLY A 86 1.23 3.31 6.92
CA GLY A 86 1.19 1.85 6.81
C GLY A 86 2.54 1.26 6.42
N LEU A 87 3.18 1.82 5.37
CA LEU A 87 4.49 1.38 4.90
C LEU A 87 5.58 1.54 5.98
N ILE A 88 5.60 2.65 6.72
CA ILE A 88 6.58 2.88 7.79
C ILE A 88 6.45 1.80 8.87
N VAL A 89 5.22 1.48 9.30
CA VAL A 89 4.98 0.45 10.31
C VAL A 89 5.36 -0.93 9.77
N GLU A 90 5.08 -1.22 8.50
CA GLU A 90 5.46 -2.47 7.82
C GLU A 90 6.99 -2.63 7.73
N MET A 91 7.72 -1.55 7.42
CA MET A 91 9.19 -1.55 7.42
C MET A 91 9.77 -1.76 8.82
N ILE A 92 9.18 -1.16 9.86
CA ILE A 92 9.58 -1.42 11.26
C ILE A 92 9.40 -2.91 11.60
N CYS A 93 8.31 -3.54 11.15
CA CYS A 93 8.10 -4.97 11.33
C CYS A 93 9.17 -5.81 10.63
N HIS A 94 9.50 -5.49 9.37
CA HIS A 94 10.55 -6.20 8.63
C HIS A 94 11.93 -6.03 9.27
N LEU A 95 12.26 -4.84 9.79
CA LEU A 95 13.51 -4.59 10.53
C LEU A 95 13.58 -5.42 11.82
N LEU A 96 12.46 -5.54 12.56
CA LEU A 96 12.37 -6.37 13.76
C LEU A 96 12.51 -7.87 13.44
N ILE A 97 11.96 -8.34 12.32
CA ILE A 97 12.11 -9.73 11.88
C ILE A 97 13.57 -10.00 11.47
N ALA A 98 14.20 -9.05 10.78
CA ALA A 98 15.60 -9.15 10.37
C ALA A 98 16.56 -9.17 11.57
N SER A 99 16.27 -8.41 12.63
CA SER A 99 17.13 -8.35 13.81
C SER A 99 17.11 -9.61 14.68
N VAL A 100 16.08 -10.45 14.55
CA VAL A 100 15.92 -11.71 15.32
C VAL A 100 16.50 -12.92 14.55
N GLU A 101 17.26 -12.70 13.47
CA GLU A 101 17.83 -13.76 12.62
C GLU A 101 16.80 -14.75 12.02
N MET A 102 15.51 -14.44 12.14
CA MET A 102 14.42 -15.12 11.42
C MET A 102 14.26 -14.59 9.99
N GLY A 103 15.22 -13.78 9.52
CA GLY A 103 15.26 -13.14 8.20
C GLY A 103 15.38 -14.13 7.05
N ARG A 104 14.29 -14.84 6.74
CA ARG A 104 14.18 -15.64 5.52
C ARG A 104 14.19 -14.70 4.30
N PRO A 105 14.77 -15.12 3.16
CA PRO A 105 14.86 -14.31 1.93
C PRO A 105 13.48 -13.82 1.43
N LEU A 106 12.40 -14.56 1.73
CA LEU A 106 11.02 -14.15 1.46
C LEU A 106 10.64 -12.81 2.12
N SER A 107 11.13 -12.53 3.33
CA SER A 107 10.83 -11.27 4.03
C SER A 107 11.43 -10.07 3.30
N ILE A 108 12.68 -10.21 2.84
CA ILE A 108 13.39 -9.17 2.09
C ILE A 108 12.71 -8.88 0.75
N VAL A 109 12.35 -9.93 0.01
CA VAL A 109 11.64 -9.79 -1.28
C VAL A 109 10.28 -9.13 -1.07
N SER A 110 9.54 -9.52 -0.02
CA SER A 110 8.27 -8.91 0.34
C SER A 110 8.42 -7.42 0.64
N SER A 111 9.46 -7.01 1.39
CA SER A 111 9.70 -5.59 1.69
C SER A 111 10.01 -4.78 0.44
N VAL A 112 10.88 -5.28 -0.44
CA VAL A 112 11.24 -4.60 -1.69
C VAL A 112 10.02 -4.46 -2.59
N PHE A 113 9.19 -5.50 -2.68
CA PHE A 113 7.95 -5.48 -3.44
C PHE A 113 6.95 -4.47 -2.86
N SER A 114 6.75 -4.46 -1.54
CA SER A 114 5.84 -3.53 -0.85
C SER A 114 6.24 -2.06 -1.05
N ILE A 115 7.54 -1.75 -0.96
CA ILE A 115 8.08 -0.41 -1.24
C ILE A 115 7.83 -0.04 -2.71
N GLY A 116 8.14 -0.94 -3.64
CA GLY A 116 7.93 -0.73 -5.08
C GLY A 116 6.47 -0.46 -5.44
N CYS A 117 5.55 -1.28 -4.91
CA CYS A 117 4.11 -1.10 -5.08
C CYS A 117 3.63 0.22 -4.50
N THR A 118 4.11 0.62 -3.31
CA THR A 118 3.73 1.89 -2.69
C THR A 118 4.27 3.08 -3.48
N CYS A 119 5.46 2.98 -4.06
CA CYS A 119 6.01 4.02 -4.92
C CYS A 119 5.20 4.19 -6.22
N LEU A 120 4.81 3.09 -6.86
CA LEU A 120 3.94 3.11 -8.03
C LEU A 120 2.55 3.67 -7.70
N ASP A 121 1.98 3.27 -6.56
CA ASP A 121 0.70 3.77 -6.07
C ASP A 121 0.72 5.29 -5.88
N VAL A 122 1.67 5.80 -5.09
CA VAL A 122 1.81 7.25 -4.87
C VAL A 122 2.02 8.00 -6.18
N LEU A 123 2.82 7.47 -7.12
CA LEU A 123 3.02 8.10 -8.42
C LEU A 123 1.73 8.14 -9.25
N VAL A 124 0.96 7.06 -9.31
CA VAL A 124 -0.29 6.98 -10.09
C VAL A 124 -1.36 7.88 -9.47
N VAL A 125 -1.52 7.85 -8.15
CA VAL A 125 -2.49 8.67 -7.42
C VAL A 125 -2.16 10.16 -7.53
N LEU A 126 -0.87 10.52 -7.43
CA LEU A 126 -0.44 11.91 -7.56
C LEU A 126 -0.60 12.43 -8.99
N ARG A 127 -0.41 11.58 -10.00
CA ARG A 127 -0.75 11.93 -11.40
C ARG A 127 -2.24 12.13 -11.59
N PHE A 128 -3.08 11.28 -10.99
CA PHE A 128 -4.53 11.43 -11.05
C PHE A 128 -4.99 12.72 -10.37
N TYR A 129 -4.44 13.03 -9.19
CA TYR A 129 -4.72 14.28 -8.48
C TYR A 129 -4.34 15.52 -9.31
N GLN A 130 -3.16 15.54 -9.94
CA GLN A 130 -2.72 16.63 -10.82
C GLN A 130 -3.61 16.81 -12.05
N GLN A 131 -4.19 15.71 -12.57
CA GLN A 131 -5.07 15.77 -13.73
C GLN A 131 -6.44 16.37 -13.36
N GLU A 132 -7.00 16.00 -12.20
CA GLU A 132 -8.27 16.60 -11.74
C GLU A 132 -8.10 18.08 -11.37
N GLU A 133 -6.98 18.50 -10.76
CA GLU A 133 -6.70 19.93 -10.52
C GLU A 133 -6.50 20.77 -11.80
N GLN A 134 -6.22 20.16 -12.95
CA GLN A 134 -6.09 20.87 -14.23
C GLN A 134 -7.39 20.98 -15.01
N GLU A 135 -8.41 20.19 -14.65
CA GLU A 135 -9.74 20.21 -15.28
C GLU A 135 -10.72 21.16 -14.57
N ASP A 136 -10.41 21.60 -13.34
CA ASP A 136 -11.10 22.66 -12.58
C ASP A 136 -10.50 24.07 -12.87
#